data_AF-A0A2I0IG26-F1
#
_entry.id   AF-A0A2I0IG26-F1
#
_cell.length_a   1.000
_cell.length_b   1.000
_cell.length_c   1.000
_cell.angle_alpha   90.00
_cell.angle_beta   90.00
_cell.angle_gamma   90.00
#
_symmetry.space_group_name_H-M   'P 1'
#
loop_
_entity.id
_entity.type
_entity.pdbx_description
1 polymer ?
#
loop_
_entity_poly.entity_id
_entity_poly.type
_entity_poly.pdbx_seq_one_letter_code
_entity_poly.pdbx_strand_id
1 'polypeptide(L)'
;MKFAWRIQRFSRLTERKYYSDDFTAGGCKWRLLVFPKGNNADSVSIYLDVPDASTLPSGWRREAQFSLIMVNQNQRSSSTRRETRHTFTAREADWGFTSFKPLAELHTHMNGFLLNDTLIVEAEVDVLDGHPPVIVPEADHSLPDTEPLEVEKAKQSLKECLSDLFKLNMKDRLSAALLTLSHAEVGLSSDQQKSIKAFRENFEDFISDFLTFEQDNAEFELQKLARDQVFSSVKKNHEIHLSNRQLLESLDAEEEELKKRMGEVKMRKEKLISDWEILMTESGEAKSNYTAQEKKLAVVEEKKRIAEERMSRSTMAWSSLKAQFV
;
A
#
# COMPACT_ATOMS: atom_id res chain seq x y z
N MET A 1 -18.27 15.57 -21.61
CA MET A 1 -17.83 14.56 -22.62
C MET A 1 -17.31 13.32 -21.91
N LYS A 2 -17.50 12.12 -22.47
CA LYS A 2 -17.02 10.85 -21.91
C LYS A 2 -15.94 10.23 -22.79
N PHE A 3 -14.82 9.82 -22.20
CA PHE A 3 -13.72 9.12 -22.85
C PHE A 3 -13.43 7.81 -22.10
N ALA A 4 -13.01 6.77 -22.82
CA ALA A 4 -12.69 5.47 -22.25
C ALA A 4 -11.36 4.96 -22.80
N TRP A 5 -10.47 4.56 -21.90
CA TRP A 5 -9.15 4.02 -22.23
C TRP A 5 -9.05 2.57 -21.77
N ARG A 6 -8.74 1.68 -22.72
CA ARG A 6 -8.53 0.25 -22.47
C ARG A 6 -7.03 -0.03 -22.44
N ILE A 7 -6.51 -0.34 -21.26
CA ILE A 7 -5.10 -0.62 -21.03
C ILE A 7 -4.90 -2.14 -21.04
N GLN A 8 -4.45 -2.67 -22.17
CA GLN A 8 -4.17 -4.10 -22.32
C GLN A 8 -2.80 -4.48 -21.77
N ARG A 9 -2.66 -5.75 -21.37
CA ARG A 9 -1.41 -6.30 -20.81
C ARG A 9 -0.94 -5.49 -19.59
N PHE A 10 -1.88 -5.08 -18.74
CA PHE A 10 -1.64 -4.14 -17.64
C PHE A 10 -0.55 -4.64 -16.68
N SER A 11 -0.53 -5.94 -16.37
CA SER A 11 0.49 -6.58 -15.53
C SER A 11 1.91 -6.49 -16.10
N ARG A 12 2.04 -6.32 -17.42
CA ARG A 12 3.32 -6.26 -18.14
C ARG A 12 3.87 -4.85 -18.32
N LEU A 13 3.17 -3.84 -17.81
CA LEU A 13 3.61 -2.45 -17.89
C LEU A 13 4.86 -2.23 -17.03
N THR A 14 5.96 -1.81 -17.68
CA THR A 14 7.27 -1.60 -17.04
C THR A 14 7.52 -0.15 -16.67
N GLU A 15 7.12 0.80 -17.52
CA GLU A 15 7.28 2.24 -17.29
C GLU A 15 6.53 2.73 -16.05
N ARG A 16 7.02 3.82 -15.47
CA ARG A 16 6.43 4.43 -14.26
C ARG A 16 5.02 4.99 -14.52
N LYS A 17 4.79 5.56 -15.71
CA LYS A 17 3.55 6.23 -16.09
C LYS A 17 3.20 6.00 -17.55
N TYR A 18 1.90 6.03 -17.86
CA TYR A 18 1.36 5.86 -19.20
C TYR A 18 0.29 6.90 -19.47
N TYR A 19 0.20 7.28 -20.74
CA TYR A 19 -0.76 8.25 -21.24
C TYR A 19 -1.74 7.57 -22.19
N SER A 20 -3.00 7.98 -22.17
CA SER A 20 -3.96 7.64 -23.23
C SER A 20 -3.71 8.47 -24.48
N ASP A 21 -4.44 8.16 -25.54
CA ASP A 21 -4.65 9.11 -26.64
C ASP A 21 -5.32 10.39 -26.13
N ASP A 22 -5.06 11.49 -26.84
CA ASP A 22 -5.68 12.79 -26.58
C ASP A 22 -7.16 12.76 -26.95
N PHE A 23 -8.00 13.43 -26.15
CA PHE A 23 -9.41 13.66 -26.45
C PHE A 23 -9.79 15.11 -26.14
N THR A 24 -10.85 15.60 -26.78
CA THR A 24 -11.28 16.99 -26.64
C THR A 24 -12.54 17.07 -25.80
N ALA A 25 -12.60 17.95 -24.80
CA ALA A 25 -13.81 18.26 -24.04
C ALA A 25 -13.84 19.77 -23.77
N GLY A 26 -14.99 20.42 -24.02
CA GLY A 26 -15.11 21.87 -23.87
C GLY A 26 -14.12 22.67 -24.72
N GLY A 27 -13.79 22.20 -25.93
CA GLY A 27 -12.80 22.82 -26.82
C GLY A 27 -11.33 22.68 -26.38
N CYS A 28 -11.07 22.05 -25.23
CA CYS A 28 -9.74 21.84 -24.69
C CYS A 28 -9.26 20.39 -24.92
N LYS A 29 -7.97 20.18 -25.15
CA LYS A 29 -7.35 18.84 -25.20
C LYS A 29 -7.08 18.32 -23.80
N TRP A 30 -7.30 17.03 -23.63
CA TRP A 30 -7.12 16.27 -22.40
C TRP A 30 -6.56 14.89 -22.71
N ARG A 31 -5.91 14.25 -21.75
CA ARG A 31 -5.58 12.83 -21.78
C ARG A 31 -5.62 12.24 -20.38
N LEU A 32 -5.79 10.92 -20.29
CA LEU A 32 -5.62 10.19 -19.04
C LEU A 32 -4.15 9.90 -18.79
N LEU A 33 -3.74 10.04 -17.53
CA LEU A 33 -2.41 9.67 -17.03
C LEU A 33 -2.58 8.63 -15.92
N VAL A 34 -1.96 7.46 -16.09
CA VAL A 34 -2.02 6.36 -15.12
C VAL A 34 -0.62 6.00 -14.65
N PHE A 35 -0.48 5.78 -13.34
CA PHE A 35 0.69 5.15 -12.71
C PHE A 35 0.29 3.73 -12.26
N PRO A 36 0.59 2.69 -13.05
CA PRO A 36 0.09 1.33 -12.80
C PRO A 36 0.56 0.74 -11.48
N LYS A 37 1.76 1.12 -11.02
CA LYS A 37 2.38 0.69 -9.75
C LYS A 37 2.30 1.76 -8.67
N GLY A 38 1.53 2.82 -8.93
CA GLY A 38 1.33 3.96 -8.05
C GLY A 38 2.36 5.08 -8.19
N ASN A 39 1.98 6.25 -7.68
CA ASN A 39 2.79 7.45 -7.63
C ASN A 39 3.09 7.79 -6.16
N ASN A 40 4.12 7.15 -5.59
CA ASN A 40 4.44 7.22 -4.15
C ASN A 40 3.32 6.67 -3.24
N ALA A 41 2.49 5.75 -3.75
CA ALA A 41 1.43 5.07 -3.01
C ALA A 41 1.29 3.62 -3.48
N ASP A 42 0.87 2.69 -2.61
CA ASP A 42 0.63 1.27 -2.95
C ASP A 42 -0.77 1.08 -3.58
N SER A 43 -1.09 1.91 -4.56
CA SER A 43 -2.39 1.99 -5.23
C SER A 43 -2.19 2.48 -6.66
N VAL A 44 -3.03 2.05 -7.60
CA VAL A 44 -3.06 2.66 -8.93
C VAL A 44 -3.44 4.13 -8.78
N SER A 45 -2.68 5.01 -9.44
CA SER A 45 -2.96 6.44 -9.50
C SER A 45 -3.52 6.80 -10.87
N ILE A 46 -4.56 7.65 -10.89
CA ILE A 46 -5.22 8.07 -12.14
C ILE A 46 -5.40 9.60 -12.09
N TYR A 47 -5.00 10.26 -13.16
CA TYR A 47 -5.06 11.71 -13.33
C TYR A 47 -5.65 12.07 -14.70
N LEU A 48 -6.22 13.26 -14.78
CA LEU A 48 -6.50 13.96 -16.01
C LEU A 48 -5.35 14.94 -16.27
N ASP A 49 -4.84 15.00 -17.49
CA ASP A 49 -3.66 15.79 -17.86
C ASP A 49 -3.93 16.63 -19.13
N VAL A 50 -3.26 17.78 -19.22
CA VAL A 50 -3.32 18.71 -20.34
C VAL A 50 -2.10 18.48 -21.26
N PRO A 51 -2.27 17.78 -22.41
CA PRO A 51 -1.13 17.33 -23.22
C PRO A 51 -0.33 18.48 -23.85
N ASP A 52 -0.97 19.63 -24.08
CA ASP A 52 -0.42 20.81 -24.76
C ASP A 52 0.04 21.90 -23.78
N ALA A 53 0.11 21.63 -22.48
CA ALA A 53 0.36 22.60 -21.41
C ALA A 53 1.59 23.51 -21.63
N SER A 54 2.68 22.96 -22.18
CA SER A 54 3.93 23.69 -22.45
C SER A 54 3.88 24.61 -23.68
N THR A 55 2.89 24.41 -24.56
CA THR A 55 2.71 25.19 -25.79
C THR A 55 1.65 26.27 -25.67
N LEU A 56 0.89 26.26 -24.57
CA LEU A 56 -0.16 27.24 -24.31
C LEU A 56 0.44 28.59 -23.87
N PRO A 57 -0.26 29.71 -24.15
CA PRO A 57 0.19 31.04 -23.74
C PRO A 57 0.47 31.14 -22.24
N SER A 58 1.43 31.98 -21.85
CA SER A 58 1.70 32.27 -20.44
C SER A 58 0.42 32.73 -19.73
N GLY A 59 0.14 32.17 -18.55
CA GLY A 59 -1.05 32.49 -17.75
C GLY A 59 -2.33 31.76 -18.15
N TRP A 60 -2.27 30.73 -19.02
CA TRP A 60 -3.43 29.92 -19.35
C TRP A 60 -4.04 29.25 -18.11
N ARG A 61 -5.38 29.16 -18.10
CA ARG A 61 -6.16 28.43 -17.09
C ARG A 61 -7.30 27.67 -17.74
N ARG A 62 -7.58 26.45 -17.27
CA ARG A 62 -8.77 25.67 -17.66
C ARG A 62 -9.44 25.15 -16.40
N GLU A 63 -10.65 25.63 -16.08
CA GLU A 63 -11.42 25.09 -14.97
C GLU A 63 -12.31 23.94 -15.47
N ALA A 64 -12.19 22.77 -14.86
CA ALA A 64 -12.99 21.60 -15.21
C ALA A 64 -13.49 20.86 -13.98
N GLN A 65 -14.72 20.38 -14.05
CA GLN A 65 -15.26 19.35 -13.17
C GLN A 65 -15.22 18.03 -13.92
N PHE A 66 -14.64 17.01 -13.30
CA PHE A 66 -14.47 15.73 -13.94
C PHE A 66 -14.58 14.56 -12.99
N SER A 67 -15.04 13.44 -13.54
CA SER A 67 -15.08 12.15 -12.87
C SER A 67 -14.10 11.19 -13.54
N LEU A 68 -13.27 10.54 -12.74
CA LEU A 68 -12.42 9.43 -13.14
C LEU A 68 -13.07 8.13 -12.62
N ILE A 69 -13.19 7.14 -13.49
CA ILE A 69 -13.91 5.90 -13.20
C ILE A 69 -13.02 4.72 -13.57
N MET A 70 -12.73 3.85 -12.60
CA MET A 70 -12.17 2.54 -12.86
C MET A 70 -13.30 1.54 -13.00
N VAL A 71 -13.47 0.99 -14.20
CA VAL A 71 -14.63 0.17 -14.54
C VAL A 71 -14.49 -1.22 -13.98
N ASN A 72 -15.51 -1.67 -13.23
CA ASN A 72 -15.67 -3.08 -12.91
C ASN A 72 -16.33 -3.78 -14.11
N GLN A 73 -15.58 -4.68 -14.75
CA GLN A 73 -15.96 -5.33 -16.00
C GLN A 73 -16.94 -6.49 -15.81
N ASN A 74 -17.04 -7.05 -14.60
CA ASN A 74 -18.05 -8.07 -14.26
C ASN A 74 -19.40 -7.42 -13.97
N GLN A 75 -19.39 -6.32 -13.21
CA GLN A 75 -20.60 -5.59 -12.84
C GLN A 75 -20.34 -4.08 -12.84
N ARG A 76 -20.79 -3.39 -13.89
CA ARG A 76 -20.50 -1.95 -14.08
C ARG A 76 -21.01 -1.06 -12.94
N SER A 77 -22.10 -1.43 -12.26
CA SER A 77 -22.60 -0.68 -11.10
C SER A 77 -21.64 -0.68 -9.90
N SER A 78 -20.70 -1.64 -9.86
CA SER A 78 -19.66 -1.77 -8.83
C SER A 78 -18.34 -1.10 -9.24
N SER A 79 -18.37 -0.25 -10.28
CA SER A 79 -17.21 0.53 -10.70
C SER A 79 -16.82 1.56 -9.65
N THR A 80 -15.53 1.83 -9.51
CA THR A 80 -15.04 2.86 -8.58
C THR A 80 -15.02 4.20 -9.30
N ARG A 81 -15.90 5.12 -8.90
CA ARG A 81 -15.98 6.51 -9.43
C ARG A 81 -15.45 7.48 -8.39
N ARG A 82 -14.63 8.44 -8.82
CA ARG A 82 -14.24 9.60 -8.01
C ARG A 82 -14.36 10.87 -8.84
N GLU A 83 -14.86 11.92 -8.22
CA GLU A 83 -15.16 13.19 -8.87
C GLU A 83 -14.39 14.33 -8.17
N THR A 84 -13.97 15.31 -8.95
CA THR A 84 -13.29 16.50 -8.45
C THR A 84 -13.47 17.68 -9.40
N ARG A 85 -13.13 18.87 -8.92
CA ARG A 85 -13.13 20.13 -9.65
C ARG A 85 -11.76 20.76 -9.48
N HIS A 86 -11.15 21.20 -10.57
CA HIS A 86 -9.80 21.76 -10.53
C HIS A 86 -9.58 22.79 -11.64
N THR A 87 -8.68 23.73 -11.38
CA THR A 87 -8.22 24.75 -12.33
C THR A 87 -6.82 24.43 -12.78
N PHE A 88 -6.71 23.85 -13.98
CA PHE A 88 -5.44 23.46 -14.58
C PHE A 88 -4.66 24.69 -15.03
N THR A 89 -3.35 24.68 -14.79
CA THR A 89 -2.42 25.77 -15.14
C THR A 89 -1.09 25.22 -15.63
N ALA A 90 -0.17 26.08 -16.07
CA ALA A 90 1.18 25.65 -16.44
C ALA A 90 1.96 24.96 -15.29
N ARG A 91 1.64 25.26 -14.03
CA ARG A 91 2.27 24.62 -12.86
C ARG A 91 1.56 23.32 -12.43
N GLU A 92 0.25 23.24 -12.68
CA GLU A 92 -0.62 22.13 -12.31
C GLU A 92 -1.36 21.67 -13.57
N ALA A 93 -0.60 21.04 -14.48
CA ALA A 93 -1.12 20.58 -15.77
C ALA A 93 -1.87 19.24 -15.67
N ASP A 94 -1.69 18.53 -14.56
CA ASP A 94 -2.40 17.29 -14.24
C ASP A 94 -3.04 17.34 -12.85
N TRP A 95 -4.18 16.67 -12.71
CA TRP A 95 -4.90 16.57 -11.44
C TRP A 95 -5.70 15.27 -11.34
N GLY A 96 -5.80 14.71 -10.15
CA GLY A 96 -6.45 13.41 -9.96
C GLY A 96 -6.21 12.80 -8.59
N PHE A 97 -6.13 11.48 -8.54
CA PHE A 97 -6.08 10.73 -7.28
C PHE A 97 -4.87 9.80 -7.24
N THR A 98 -3.94 10.12 -6.34
CA THR A 98 -2.73 9.32 -6.07
C THR A 98 -3.05 7.91 -5.56
N SER A 99 -4.07 7.77 -4.70
CA SER A 99 -4.57 6.47 -4.24
C SER A 99 -5.99 6.26 -4.77
N PHE A 100 -6.11 5.81 -6.03
CA PHE A 100 -7.42 5.56 -6.66
C PHE A 100 -7.99 4.20 -6.25
N LYS A 101 -7.21 3.13 -6.42
CA LYS A 101 -7.57 1.75 -6.05
C LYS A 101 -6.32 0.98 -5.56
N PRO A 102 -6.38 0.30 -4.40
CA PRO A 102 -5.24 -0.49 -3.91
C PRO A 102 -4.81 -1.57 -4.90
N LEU A 103 -3.49 -1.79 -5.04
CA LEU A 103 -2.96 -2.79 -5.97
C LEU A 103 -3.40 -4.21 -5.59
N ALA A 104 -3.49 -4.51 -4.28
CA ALA A 104 -3.98 -5.80 -3.78
C ALA A 104 -5.42 -6.10 -4.21
N GLU A 105 -6.30 -5.10 -4.18
CA GLU A 105 -7.68 -5.24 -4.64
C GLU A 105 -7.78 -5.38 -6.16
N LEU A 106 -6.91 -4.69 -6.91
CA LEU A 106 -6.93 -4.71 -8.37
C LEU A 106 -6.55 -6.08 -8.93
N HIS A 107 -5.51 -6.70 -8.37
CA HIS A 107 -4.99 -7.99 -8.84
C HIS A 107 -5.81 -9.20 -8.40
N THR A 108 -6.79 -9.01 -7.52
CA THR A 108 -7.72 -10.07 -7.14
C THR A 108 -8.72 -10.31 -8.27
N HIS A 109 -8.59 -11.42 -9.00
CA HIS A 109 -9.45 -11.76 -10.14
C HIS A 109 -10.96 -11.69 -9.85
N MET A 110 -11.38 -11.97 -8.60
CA MET A 110 -12.79 -11.92 -8.20
C MET A 110 -13.37 -10.50 -8.16
N ASN A 111 -12.53 -9.46 -8.06
CA ASN A 111 -13.01 -8.08 -7.92
C ASN A 111 -13.43 -7.45 -9.25
N GLY A 112 -13.16 -8.09 -10.39
CA GLY A 112 -13.71 -7.71 -11.70
C GLY A 112 -13.13 -6.47 -12.37
N PHE A 113 -12.14 -5.79 -11.77
CA PHE A 113 -11.50 -4.61 -12.36
C PHE A 113 -10.48 -4.96 -13.46
N LEU A 114 -9.72 -6.05 -13.26
CA LEU A 114 -8.73 -6.53 -14.20
C LEU A 114 -9.19 -7.86 -14.83
N LEU A 115 -9.79 -7.78 -16.03
CA LEU A 115 -10.29 -8.93 -16.78
C LEU A 115 -9.40 -9.15 -18.02
N ASN A 116 -8.92 -10.39 -18.22
CA ASN A 116 -7.97 -10.73 -19.31
C ASN A 116 -6.77 -9.76 -19.37
N ASP A 117 -6.21 -9.45 -18.21
CA ASP A 117 -5.10 -8.51 -18.04
C ASP A 117 -5.35 -7.13 -18.70
N THR A 118 -6.61 -6.71 -18.74
CA THR A 118 -7.05 -5.43 -19.30
C THR A 118 -7.72 -4.61 -18.22
N LEU A 119 -7.25 -3.38 -18.02
CA LEU A 119 -7.89 -2.38 -17.16
C LEU A 119 -8.65 -1.37 -18.03
N ILE A 120 -9.83 -0.95 -17.59
CA ILE A 120 -10.60 0.10 -18.28
C ILE A 120 -10.76 1.30 -17.35
N VAL A 121 -10.32 2.46 -17.82
CA VAL A 121 -10.47 3.74 -17.14
C VAL A 121 -11.32 4.65 -18.00
N GLU A 122 -12.34 5.26 -17.42
CA GLU A 122 -13.18 6.26 -18.08
C GLU A 122 -12.97 7.64 -17.44
N ALA A 123 -13.06 8.69 -18.26
CA ALA A 123 -13.10 10.08 -17.83
C ALA A 123 -14.40 10.73 -18.32
N GLU A 124 -15.11 11.40 -17.43
CA GLU A 124 -16.23 12.29 -17.76
C GLU A 124 -15.79 13.71 -17.41
N VAL A 125 -15.60 14.56 -18.40
CA VAL A 125 -15.05 15.92 -18.23
C VAL A 125 -16.08 16.96 -18.66
N ASP A 126 -16.29 17.95 -17.82
CA ASP A 126 -17.08 19.14 -18.07
C ASP A 126 -16.24 20.40 -17.80
N VAL A 127 -16.10 21.27 -18.79
CA VAL A 127 -15.24 22.46 -18.71
C VAL A 127 -16.12 23.64 -18.35
N LEU A 128 -15.82 24.30 -17.24
CA LEU A 128 -16.71 25.27 -16.59
C LEU A 128 -16.45 26.72 -17.00
N ASP A 129 -15.25 27.02 -17.51
CA ASP A 129 -14.91 28.35 -18.02
C ASP A 129 -14.39 28.25 -19.46
N GLY A 130 -15.25 28.68 -20.39
CA GLY A 130 -14.95 28.90 -21.79
C GLY A 130 -14.43 30.31 -22.04
N HIS A 131 -13.16 30.57 -21.76
CA HIS A 131 -12.47 31.58 -22.55
C HIS A 131 -12.10 30.94 -23.89
N PRO A 132 -12.66 31.40 -25.02
CA PRO A 132 -12.23 30.93 -26.32
C PRO A 132 -10.72 31.19 -26.43
N PRO A 133 -9.95 30.36 -27.15
CA PRO A 133 -8.62 30.75 -27.53
C PRO A 133 -8.75 32.11 -28.23
N VAL A 134 -8.05 33.12 -27.71
CA VAL A 134 -7.86 34.35 -28.47
C VAL A 134 -7.09 33.93 -29.71
N ILE A 135 -7.83 33.67 -30.79
CA ILE A 135 -7.28 33.67 -32.14
C ILE A 135 -6.90 35.13 -32.35
N VAL A 136 -5.65 35.46 -32.04
CA VAL A 136 -5.07 36.70 -32.50
C VAL A 136 -5.00 36.56 -34.02
N PRO A 137 -5.72 37.38 -34.80
CA PRO A 137 -5.53 37.38 -36.25
C PRO A 137 -4.07 37.75 -36.51
N GLU A 138 -3.45 37.02 -37.45
CA GLU A 138 -2.15 37.38 -38.01
C GLU A 138 -2.15 38.88 -38.37
N ALA A 139 -1.33 39.65 -37.66
CA ALA A 139 -1.13 41.05 -37.98
C ALA A 139 -0.08 41.13 -39.09
N ASP A 140 -0.56 41.53 -40.26
CA ASP A 140 0.26 41.88 -41.41
C ASP A 140 0.68 43.37 -41.34
N HIS A 141 1.97 43.57 -41.58
CA HIS A 141 2.73 44.79 -41.94
C HIS A 141 2.51 46.13 -41.18
N SER A 142 3.53 46.59 -40.43
CA SER A 142 4.55 47.54 -40.93
C SER A 142 5.44 48.20 -39.84
N LEU A 143 6.75 48.28 -40.17
CA LEU A 143 7.88 49.03 -39.58
C LEU A 143 8.61 48.43 -38.34
N PRO A 144 9.94 48.20 -38.44
CA PRO A 144 10.76 47.83 -37.30
C PRO A 144 11.20 49.09 -36.54
N ASP A 145 10.66 49.29 -35.35
CA ASP A 145 11.35 50.05 -34.30
C ASP A 145 12.59 49.24 -33.92
N THR A 146 13.70 49.53 -34.58
CA THR A 146 14.98 48.95 -34.19
C THR A 146 15.40 49.72 -32.95
N GLU A 147 15.26 49.10 -31.77
CA GLU A 147 15.85 49.63 -30.55
C GLU A 147 17.32 49.96 -30.82
N PRO A 148 17.83 51.13 -30.35
CA PRO A 148 19.22 51.48 -30.54
C PRO A 148 20.11 50.32 -30.08
N LEU A 149 21.10 49.94 -30.88
CA LEU A 149 22.00 48.81 -30.62
C LEU A 149 22.63 48.84 -29.22
N GLU A 150 22.75 50.02 -28.63
CA GLU A 150 23.22 50.25 -27.26
C GLU A 150 22.22 49.76 -26.20
N VAL A 151 20.92 49.92 -26.44
CA VAL A 151 19.83 49.43 -25.58
C VAL A 151 19.74 47.91 -25.66
N GLU A 152 19.89 47.34 -26.85
CA GLU A 152 19.87 45.88 -27.04
C GLU A 152 21.10 45.21 -26.39
N LYS A 153 22.29 45.83 -26.54
CA LYS A 153 23.50 45.41 -25.83
C LYS A 153 23.36 45.56 -24.31
N ALA A 154 22.73 46.63 -23.83
CA ALA A 154 22.46 46.83 -22.41
C ALA A 154 21.52 45.75 -21.86
N LYS A 155 20.43 45.43 -22.58
CA LYS A 155 19.49 44.36 -22.22
C LYS A 155 20.16 42.99 -22.21
N GLN A 156 20.99 42.70 -23.21
CA GLN A 156 21.72 41.44 -23.28
C GLN A 156 22.75 41.32 -22.16
N SER A 157 23.47 42.40 -21.86
CA SER A 157 24.40 42.46 -20.72
C SER A 157 23.68 42.31 -19.38
N LEU A 158 22.48 42.89 -19.24
CA LEU A 158 21.64 42.74 -18.05
C LEU A 158 21.14 41.30 -17.91
N LYS A 159 20.77 40.66 -19.02
CA LYS A 159 20.28 39.27 -19.07
C LYS A 159 21.37 38.26 -18.73
N GLU A 160 22.60 38.50 -19.20
CA GLU A 160 23.79 37.72 -18.83
C GLU A 160 24.16 37.94 -17.36
N CYS A 161 24.11 39.20 -16.89
CA CYS A 161 24.33 39.54 -15.49
C CYS A 161 23.31 38.84 -14.57
N LEU A 162 22.02 38.83 -14.95
CA LEU A 162 20.94 38.13 -14.23
C LEU A 162 21.06 36.60 -14.31
N SER A 163 21.66 36.03 -15.35
CA SER A 163 21.91 34.59 -15.48
C SER A 163 23.10 34.13 -14.63
N ASP A 164 24.16 34.93 -14.59
CA ASP A 164 25.35 34.68 -13.75
C ASP A 164 25.09 35.02 -12.27
N LEU A 165 24.09 35.86 -12.02
CA LEU A 165 23.54 36.22 -10.72
C LEU A 165 23.19 35.01 -9.85
N PHE A 166 22.66 33.97 -10.48
CA PHE A 166 22.25 32.72 -9.83
C PHE A 166 23.42 31.75 -9.61
N LYS A 167 24.65 32.08 -10.04
CA LYS A 167 25.83 31.20 -9.97
C LYS A 167 27.01 31.77 -9.20
N LEU A 168 27.12 33.08 -9.04
CA LEU A 168 28.32 33.74 -8.49
C LEU A 168 27.92 34.63 -7.33
N ASN A 169 28.51 34.38 -6.16
CA ASN A 169 28.53 35.15 -4.92
C ASN A 169 28.24 36.67 -5.10
N MET A 170 26.95 36.96 -5.30
CA MET A 170 26.50 38.16 -6.00
C MET A 170 26.50 39.37 -5.07
N LYS A 171 26.29 39.08 -3.79
CA LYS A 171 26.44 39.99 -2.65
C LYS A 171 27.79 40.69 -2.65
N ASP A 172 28.88 39.96 -2.89
CA ASP A 172 30.23 40.51 -2.81
C ASP A 172 30.56 41.40 -4.03
N ARG A 173 30.09 40.99 -5.22
CA ARG A 173 30.30 41.76 -6.46
C ARG A 173 29.46 43.06 -6.50
N LEU A 174 28.24 43.02 -5.98
CA LEU A 174 27.41 44.23 -5.86
C LEU A 174 27.87 45.15 -4.74
N SER A 175 28.35 44.61 -3.63
CA SER A 175 29.01 45.40 -2.59
C SER A 175 30.17 46.21 -3.18
N ALA A 176 30.98 45.61 -4.06
CA ALA A 176 32.08 46.29 -4.76
C ALA A 176 31.59 47.35 -5.77
N ALA A 177 30.50 47.09 -6.50
CA ALA A 177 29.91 48.04 -7.45
C ALA A 177 29.31 49.27 -6.73
N LEU A 178 28.60 49.06 -5.63
CA LEU A 178 28.04 50.11 -4.78
C LEU A 178 29.14 50.96 -4.11
N LEU A 179 30.25 50.34 -3.70
CA LEU A 179 31.45 51.03 -3.19
C LEU A 179 32.11 51.90 -4.27
N THR A 180 32.08 51.46 -5.52
CA THR A 180 32.64 52.21 -6.66
C THR A 180 31.76 53.41 -7.00
N LEU A 181 30.44 53.25 -6.97
CA LEU A 181 29.47 54.33 -7.19
C LEU A 181 29.51 55.40 -6.09
N SER A 182 29.70 55.02 -4.82
CA SER A 182 29.83 56.00 -3.73
C SER A 182 31.09 56.85 -3.84
N HIS A 183 32.17 56.34 -4.45
CA HIS A 183 33.38 57.13 -4.73
C HIS A 183 33.22 58.07 -5.94
N ALA A 184 32.33 57.76 -6.89
CA ALA A 184 32.08 58.56 -8.09
C ALA A 184 31.06 59.72 -7.88
N GLU A 185 30.37 59.76 -6.73
CA GLU A 185 29.30 60.72 -6.43
C GLU A 185 29.72 62.20 -6.42
N VAL A 186 31.01 62.49 -6.32
CA VAL A 186 31.56 63.86 -6.16
C VAL A 186 31.42 64.73 -7.43
N GLY A 187 30.96 64.17 -8.55
CA GLY A 187 30.77 64.91 -9.82
C GLY A 187 29.44 64.68 -10.55
N LEU A 188 28.47 64.01 -9.93
CA LEU A 188 27.19 63.63 -10.57
C LEU A 188 26.11 64.71 -10.40
N SER A 189 25.16 64.79 -11.34
CA SER A 189 24.00 65.68 -11.20
C SER A 189 23.01 65.17 -10.14
N SER A 190 22.17 66.06 -9.62
CA SER A 190 21.16 65.71 -8.58
C SER A 190 20.21 64.58 -9.01
N ASP A 191 19.85 64.53 -10.30
CA ASP A 191 18.96 63.50 -10.84
C ASP A 191 19.65 62.13 -10.95
N GLN A 192 20.96 62.12 -11.24
CA GLN A 192 21.75 60.89 -11.24
C GLN A 192 21.95 60.35 -9.83
N GLN A 193 22.18 61.21 -8.83
CA GLN A 193 22.25 60.80 -7.42
C GLN A 193 20.91 60.21 -6.93
N LYS A 194 19.76 60.80 -7.29
CA LYS A 194 18.44 60.23 -6.96
C LYS A 194 18.21 58.87 -7.60
N SER A 195 18.62 58.70 -8.85
CA SER A 195 18.47 57.43 -9.58
C SER A 195 19.32 56.31 -8.97
N ILE A 196 20.55 56.63 -8.57
CA ILE A 196 21.44 55.69 -7.88
C ILE A 196 20.86 55.30 -6.51
N LYS A 197 20.30 56.26 -5.77
CA LYS A 197 19.67 55.98 -4.48
C LYS A 197 18.44 55.10 -4.61
N ALA A 198 17.55 55.40 -5.55
CA ALA A 198 16.35 54.59 -5.82
C ALA A 198 16.72 53.17 -6.28
N PHE A 199 17.75 53.04 -7.12
CA PHE A 199 18.28 51.74 -7.51
C PHE A 199 18.81 50.95 -6.32
N ARG A 200 19.55 51.60 -5.41
CA ARG A 200 20.07 50.97 -4.19
C ARG A 200 18.93 50.48 -3.29
N GLU A 201 17.90 51.29 -3.04
CA GLU A 201 16.75 50.90 -2.21
C GLU A 201 16.00 49.70 -2.82
N ASN A 202 15.64 49.76 -4.10
CA ASN A 202 15.00 48.64 -4.81
C ASN A 202 15.85 47.36 -4.80
N PHE A 203 17.17 47.52 -4.83
CA PHE A 203 18.09 46.39 -4.84
C PHE A 203 18.24 45.74 -3.46
N GLU A 204 18.30 46.53 -2.38
CA GLU A 204 18.31 46.02 -1.01
C GLU A 204 17.02 45.24 -0.70
N ASP A 205 15.86 45.74 -1.14
CA ASP A 205 14.59 45.02 -1.03
C ASP A 205 14.63 43.69 -1.80
N PHE A 206 15.13 43.70 -3.04
CA PHE A 206 15.29 42.47 -3.84
C PHE A 206 16.20 41.44 -3.15
N ILE A 207 17.33 41.87 -2.58
CA ILE A 207 18.25 40.96 -1.88
C ILE A 207 17.62 40.41 -0.60
N SER A 208 16.89 41.24 0.15
CA SER A 208 16.16 40.80 1.34
C SER A 208 15.13 39.71 1.00
N ASP A 209 14.33 39.94 -0.04
CA ASP A 209 13.34 38.97 -0.51
C ASP A 209 14.00 37.69 -1.03
N PHE A 210 15.12 37.82 -1.75
CA PHE A 210 15.87 36.67 -2.25
C PHE A 210 16.46 35.81 -1.12
N LEU A 211 17.07 36.43 -0.10
CA LEU A 211 17.62 35.71 1.05
C LEU A 211 16.53 35.02 1.85
N THR A 212 15.39 35.69 2.04
CA THR A 212 14.20 35.09 2.67
C THR A 212 13.72 33.87 1.88
N PHE A 213 13.62 34.00 0.56
CA PHE A 213 13.24 32.89 -0.32
C PHE A 213 14.20 31.71 -0.22
N GLU A 214 15.53 31.94 -0.25
CA GLU A 214 16.50 30.86 -0.13
C GLU A 214 16.37 30.13 1.23
N GLN A 215 16.16 30.88 2.30
CA GLN A 215 15.94 30.33 3.64
C GLN A 215 14.66 29.49 3.71
N ASP A 216 13.54 30.02 3.25
CA ASP A 216 12.26 29.32 3.23
C ASP A 216 12.30 28.06 2.36
N ASN A 217 13.00 28.13 1.22
CA ASN A 217 13.18 26.98 0.34
C ASN A 217 14.04 25.87 0.98
N ALA A 218 15.09 26.25 1.72
CA ALA A 218 15.89 25.30 2.49
C ALA A 218 15.08 24.63 3.60
N GLU A 219 14.26 25.40 4.32
CA GLU A 219 13.35 24.86 5.33
C GLU A 219 12.31 23.90 4.73
N PHE A 220 11.73 24.27 3.59
CA PHE A 220 10.78 23.43 2.85
C PHE A 220 11.39 22.08 2.46
N GLU A 221 12.60 22.07 1.87
CA GLU A 221 13.25 20.81 1.49
C GLU A 221 13.64 19.95 2.70
N LEU A 222 14.04 20.58 3.82
CA LEU A 222 14.25 19.85 5.09
C LEU A 222 12.96 19.21 5.61
N GLN A 223 11.86 19.94 5.63
CA GLN A 223 10.56 19.41 6.08
C GLN A 223 10.05 18.30 5.17
N LYS A 224 10.24 18.43 3.85
CA LYS A 224 9.90 17.40 2.87
C LYS A 224 10.69 16.12 3.09
N LEU A 225 12.00 16.22 3.34
CA LEU A 225 12.85 15.07 3.63
C LEU A 225 12.44 14.39 4.95
N ALA A 226 12.15 15.17 6.00
CA ALA A 226 11.65 14.65 7.27
C ALA A 226 10.31 13.91 7.10
N ARG A 227 9.38 14.47 6.34
CA ARG A 227 8.09 13.84 6.00
C ARG A 227 8.30 12.51 5.28
N ASP A 228 9.19 12.47 4.30
CA ASP A 228 9.46 11.26 3.51
C ASP A 228 10.10 10.15 4.38
N GLN A 229 10.95 10.52 5.34
CA GLN A 229 11.52 9.59 6.32
C GLN A 229 10.45 9.02 7.28
N VAL A 230 9.52 9.85 7.75
CA VAL A 230 8.37 9.40 8.56
C VAL A 230 7.50 8.46 7.75
N PHE A 231 7.18 8.80 6.50
CA PHE A 231 6.37 7.96 5.62
C PHE A 231 7.02 6.59 5.38
N SER A 232 8.33 6.55 5.12
CA SER A 232 9.09 5.30 4.99
C SER A 232 9.00 4.44 6.26
N SER A 233 9.12 5.07 7.43
CA SER A 233 8.99 4.37 8.73
C SER A 233 7.58 3.82 8.95
N VAL A 234 6.54 4.60 8.61
CA VAL A 234 5.14 4.16 8.67
C VAL A 234 4.88 2.97 7.75
N LYS A 235 5.39 3.02 6.52
CA LYS A 235 5.26 1.90 5.56
C LYS A 235 5.88 0.62 6.11
N LYS A 236 7.11 0.69 6.61
CA LYS A 236 7.79 -0.46 7.22
C LYS A 236 7.01 -1.02 8.43
N ASN A 237 6.49 -0.14 9.28
CA ASN A 237 5.68 -0.56 10.43
C ASN A 237 4.37 -1.24 9.98
N HIS A 238 3.76 -0.76 8.91
CA HIS A 238 2.56 -1.37 8.34
C HIS A 238 2.83 -2.78 7.80
N GLU A 239 3.93 -2.97 7.09
CA GLU A 239 4.36 -4.29 6.60
C GLU A 239 4.62 -5.27 7.77
N ILE A 240 5.31 -4.81 8.82
CA ILE A 240 5.54 -5.61 10.03
C ILE A 240 4.22 -5.97 10.72
N HIS A 241 3.30 -5.02 10.84
CA HIS A 241 1.98 -5.27 11.42
C HIS A 241 1.21 -6.34 10.63
N LEU A 242 1.25 -6.28 9.29
CA LEU A 242 0.60 -7.26 8.43
C LEU A 242 1.21 -8.66 8.60
N SER A 243 2.53 -8.76 8.66
CA SER A 243 3.24 -10.01 8.92
C SER A 243 2.91 -10.59 10.31
N ASN A 244 2.88 -9.74 11.34
CA ASN A 244 2.54 -10.17 12.71
C ASN A 244 1.09 -10.67 12.80
N ARG A 245 0.17 -10.01 12.09
CA ARG A 245 -1.23 -10.45 12.02
C ARG A 245 -1.36 -11.84 11.39
N GLN A 246 -0.65 -12.10 10.30
CA GLN A 246 -0.65 -13.42 9.66
C GLN A 246 -0.09 -14.51 10.58
N LEU A 247 0.99 -14.20 11.32
CA LEU A 247 1.54 -15.11 12.32
C LEU A 247 0.55 -15.39 13.45
N LEU A 248 -0.18 -14.37 13.92
CA LEU A 248 -1.21 -14.53 14.94
C LEU A 248 -2.35 -15.44 14.45
N GLU A 249 -2.85 -15.22 13.24
CA GLU A 249 -3.89 -16.07 12.63
C GLU A 249 -3.42 -17.54 12.50
N SER A 250 -2.13 -17.77 12.21
CA SER A 250 -1.55 -19.11 12.19
C SER A 250 -1.45 -19.74 13.58
N LEU A 251 -1.12 -18.96 14.61
CA LEU A 251 -1.05 -19.44 15.99
C LEU A 251 -2.44 -19.79 16.53
N ASP A 252 -3.46 -18.98 16.22
CA ASP A 252 -4.86 -19.26 16.59
C ASP A 252 -5.33 -20.59 15.98
N ALA A 253 -4.97 -20.85 14.72
CA ALA A 253 -5.28 -22.12 14.06
C ALA A 253 -4.58 -23.31 14.71
N GLU A 254 -3.31 -23.16 15.11
CA GLU A 254 -2.58 -24.19 15.85
C GLU A 254 -3.18 -24.44 17.24
N GLU A 255 -3.59 -23.39 17.95
CA GLU A 255 -4.25 -23.50 19.25
C GLU A 255 -5.55 -24.31 19.16
N GLU A 256 -6.39 -24.06 18.15
CA GLU A 256 -7.63 -24.79 17.94
C GLU A 256 -7.40 -26.28 17.60
N GLU A 257 -6.38 -26.60 16.80
CA GLU A 257 -6.01 -27.99 16.53
C GLU A 257 -5.50 -28.70 17.80
N LEU A 258 -4.72 -28.02 18.63
CA LEU A 258 -4.27 -28.55 19.92
C LEU A 258 -5.45 -28.79 20.88
N LYS A 259 -6.44 -27.88 20.93
CA LYS A 259 -7.66 -28.08 21.72
C LYS A 259 -8.43 -29.31 21.28
N LYS A 260 -8.56 -29.52 19.96
CA LYS A 260 -9.21 -30.72 19.42
C LYS A 260 -8.48 -32.00 19.83
N ARG A 261 -7.16 -32.04 19.66
CA ARG A 261 -6.32 -33.18 20.10
C ARG A 261 -6.44 -33.46 21.59
N MET A 262 -6.47 -32.41 22.41
CA MET A 262 -6.68 -32.54 23.85
C MET A 262 -8.04 -33.17 24.18
N GLY A 263 -9.10 -32.78 23.45
CA GLY A 263 -10.42 -33.40 23.56
C GLY A 263 -10.41 -34.90 23.23
N GLU A 264 -9.75 -35.29 22.14
CA GLU A 264 -9.59 -36.70 21.76
C GLU A 264 -8.84 -37.51 22.82
N VAL A 265 -7.75 -36.97 23.36
CA VAL A 265 -6.97 -37.61 24.43
C VAL A 265 -7.82 -37.77 25.69
N LYS A 266 -8.63 -36.76 26.04
CA LYS A 266 -9.54 -36.81 27.19
C LYS A 266 -10.57 -37.93 27.04
N MET A 267 -11.19 -38.06 25.86
CA MET A 267 -12.15 -39.13 25.56
C MET A 267 -11.50 -40.52 25.65
N ARG A 268 -10.28 -40.68 25.13
CA ARG A 268 -9.53 -41.94 25.24
C ARG A 268 -9.22 -42.30 26.69
N LYS A 269 -8.89 -41.31 27.51
CA LYS A 269 -8.65 -41.50 28.95
C LYS A 269 -9.92 -41.96 29.67
N GLU A 270 -11.05 -41.30 29.42
CA GLU A 270 -12.35 -41.66 30.00
C GLU A 270 -12.76 -43.09 29.62
N LYS A 271 -12.60 -43.46 28.35
CA LYS A 271 -12.84 -44.84 27.89
C LYS A 271 -11.95 -45.84 28.63
N LEU A 272 -10.65 -45.56 28.73
CA LEU A 272 -9.71 -46.47 29.39
C LEU A 272 -10.03 -46.66 30.87
N ILE A 273 -10.50 -45.61 31.55
CA ILE A 273 -10.97 -45.70 32.94
C ILE A 273 -12.19 -46.64 33.02
N SER A 274 -13.19 -46.47 32.15
CA SER A 274 -14.37 -47.33 32.11
C SER A 274 -14.01 -48.79 31.80
N ASP A 275 -13.15 -49.03 30.81
CA ASP A 275 -12.68 -50.38 30.45
C ASP A 275 -11.94 -51.03 31.63
N TRP A 276 -11.15 -50.26 32.38
CA TRP A 276 -10.44 -50.74 33.56
C TRP A 276 -11.41 -51.10 34.71
N GLU A 277 -12.43 -50.29 34.96
CA GLU A 277 -13.46 -50.58 35.97
C GLU A 277 -14.22 -51.88 35.67
N ILE A 278 -14.56 -52.12 34.40
CA ILE A 278 -15.18 -53.37 33.94
C ILE A 278 -14.27 -54.55 34.22
N LEU A 279 -13.00 -54.46 33.80
CA LEU A 279 -12.01 -55.52 34.03
C LEU A 279 -11.80 -55.83 35.51
N MET A 280 -11.84 -54.82 36.38
CA MET A 280 -11.70 -55.00 37.82
C MET A 280 -12.90 -55.76 38.41
N THR A 281 -14.12 -55.47 37.95
CA THR A 281 -15.33 -56.20 38.32
C THR A 281 -15.27 -57.65 37.87
N GLU A 282 -14.98 -57.91 36.59
CA GLU A 282 -14.86 -59.25 36.02
C GLU A 282 -13.77 -60.08 36.74
N SER A 283 -12.63 -59.46 37.06
CA SER A 283 -11.57 -60.11 37.83
C SER A 283 -12.04 -60.49 39.25
N GLY A 284 -12.83 -59.63 39.90
CA GLY A 284 -13.43 -59.91 41.20
C GLY A 284 -14.38 -61.11 41.17
N GLU A 285 -15.26 -61.15 40.18
CA GLU A 285 -16.20 -62.26 39.97
C GLU A 285 -15.47 -63.57 39.67
N ALA A 286 -14.48 -63.54 38.80
CA ALA A 286 -13.66 -64.71 38.47
C ALA A 286 -12.95 -65.29 39.71
N LYS A 287 -12.37 -64.43 40.56
CA LYS A 287 -11.75 -64.85 41.83
C LYS A 287 -12.77 -65.49 42.78
N SER A 288 -13.96 -64.92 42.89
CA SER A 288 -15.04 -65.47 43.73
C SER A 288 -15.47 -66.86 43.23
N ASN A 289 -15.68 -66.99 41.92
CA ASN A 289 -16.04 -68.27 41.27
C ASN A 289 -14.94 -69.33 41.46
N TYR A 290 -13.68 -68.97 41.26
CA TYR A 290 -12.54 -69.86 41.49
C TYR A 290 -12.52 -70.37 42.94
N THR A 291 -12.67 -69.47 43.91
CA THR A 291 -12.71 -69.83 45.35
C THR A 291 -13.86 -70.78 45.67
N ALA A 292 -15.04 -70.56 45.06
CA ALA A 292 -16.18 -71.46 45.22
C ALA A 292 -15.92 -72.84 44.61
N GLN A 293 -15.22 -72.91 43.48
CA GLN A 293 -14.86 -74.15 42.81
C GLN A 293 -13.81 -74.94 43.60
N GLU A 294 -12.80 -74.28 44.17
CA GLU A 294 -11.83 -74.93 45.07
C GLU A 294 -12.52 -75.56 46.28
N LYS A 295 -13.48 -74.86 46.91
CA LYS A 295 -14.27 -75.42 48.03
C LYS A 295 -15.06 -76.65 47.60
N LYS A 296 -15.67 -76.64 46.41
CA LYS A 296 -16.39 -77.81 45.87
C LYS A 296 -15.44 -78.96 45.60
N LEU A 297 -14.26 -78.68 45.03
CA LEU A 297 -13.24 -79.70 44.74
C LEU A 297 -12.77 -80.37 46.02
N ALA A 298 -12.44 -79.60 47.07
CA ALA A 298 -12.03 -80.15 48.37
C ALA A 298 -13.07 -81.12 48.96
N VAL A 299 -14.37 -80.80 48.84
CA VAL A 299 -15.45 -81.70 49.29
C VAL A 299 -15.49 -82.99 48.46
N VAL A 300 -15.28 -82.91 47.14
CA VAL A 300 -15.26 -84.09 46.26
C VAL A 300 -14.03 -84.94 46.53
N GLU A 301 -12.87 -84.33 46.73
CA GLU A 301 -11.62 -85.01 47.09
C GLU A 301 -11.76 -85.75 48.42
N GLU A 302 -12.38 -85.14 49.43
CA GLU A 302 -12.66 -85.80 50.71
C GLU A 302 -13.63 -86.98 50.55
N LYS A 303 -14.69 -86.83 49.75
CA LYS A 303 -15.61 -87.94 49.43
C LYS A 303 -14.88 -89.09 48.72
N LYS A 304 -13.98 -88.78 47.79
CA LYS A 304 -13.15 -89.76 47.09
C LYS A 304 -12.23 -90.48 48.07
N ARG A 305 -11.54 -89.75 48.95
CA ARG A 305 -10.70 -90.31 50.02
C ARG A 305 -11.47 -91.31 50.90
N ILE A 306 -12.66 -90.93 51.37
CA ILE A 306 -13.53 -91.81 52.17
C ILE A 306 -13.97 -93.05 51.37
N ALA A 307 -14.28 -92.90 50.08
CA ALA A 307 -14.66 -94.02 49.22
C ALA A 307 -13.50 -95.01 49.02
N GLU A 308 -12.28 -94.51 48.81
CA GLU A 308 -11.06 -95.32 48.71
C GLU A 308 -10.77 -96.09 50.01
N GLU A 309 -10.94 -95.45 51.18
CA GLU A 309 -10.83 -96.14 52.48
C GLU A 309 -11.88 -97.24 52.65
N ARG A 310 -13.13 -97.02 52.19
CA ARG A 310 -14.18 -98.05 52.20
C ARG A 310 -13.80 -99.21 51.29
N MET A 311 -13.30 -98.93 50.08
CA MET A 311 -12.87 -99.96 49.13
C MET A 311 -11.70 -100.79 49.68
N SER A 312 -10.71 -100.14 50.31
CA SER A 312 -9.59 -100.79 50.97
C SER A 312 -10.06 -101.74 52.08
N ARG A 313 -10.96 -101.28 52.97
CA ARG A 313 -11.57 -102.11 54.02
C ARG A 313 -12.34 -103.31 53.44
N SER A 314 -13.14 -103.10 52.39
CA SER A 314 -13.88 -104.17 51.73
C SER A 314 -12.93 -105.21 51.11
N THR A 315 -11.82 -104.76 50.51
CA THR A 315 -10.82 -105.65 49.91
C THR A 315 -10.10 -106.48 50.97
N MET A 316 -9.76 -105.88 52.12
CA MET A 316 -9.21 -106.61 53.28
C MET A 316 -10.21 -107.63 53.84
N ALA A 317 -11.47 -107.24 54.02
CA ALA A 317 -12.53 -108.13 54.49
C ALA A 317 -12.75 -109.31 53.54
N TRP A 318 -12.78 -109.05 52.23
CA TRP A 318 -12.88 -110.09 51.21
C TRP A 318 -11.68 -111.05 51.22
N SER A 319 -10.46 -110.52 51.37
CA SER A 319 -9.25 -111.33 51.47
C SER A 319 -9.27 -112.24 52.70
N SER A 320 -9.71 -111.71 53.85
CA SER A 320 -9.90 -112.47 55.09
C SER A 320 -10.95 -113.57 54.95
N LEU A 321 -12.12 -113.25 54.36
CA LEU A 321 -13.16 -114.23 54.09
C LEU A 321 -12.66 -115.34 53.18
N LYS A 322 -11.96 -114.98 52.09
CA LYS A 322 -11.39 -115.94 51.15
C LYS A 322 -10.39 -116.89 51.82
N ALA A 323 -9.61 -116.40 52.79
CA ALA A 323 -8.67 -117.21 53.57
C ALA A 323 -9.35 -118.19 54.54
N GLN A 324 -10.64 -118.07 54.82
CA GLN A 324 -11.40 -119.05 55.62
C GLN A 324 -11.92 -120.24 54.81
N PHE A 325 -11.92 -120.13 53.47
CA PHE A 325 -12.43 -121.15 52.55
C PHE A 325 -11.32 -121.85 51.74
N VAL A 326 -10.06 -121.60 52.09
CA VAL A 326 -8.86 -122.28 51.56
C VAL A 326 -8.13 -122.92 52.74
#